data_AF-A0A948JFP8-F1
#
_entry.id   AF-A0A948JFP8-F1
#
_cell.length_a   1.000
_cell.length_b   1.000
_cell.length_c   1.000
_cell.angle_alpha   90.00
_cell.angle_beta   90.00
_cell.angle_gamma   90.00
#
_symmetry.space_group_name_H-M   'P 1'
#
loop_
_entity.id
_entity.type
_entity.pdbx_description
1 polymer ?
#
loop_
_entity_poly.entity_id
_entity_poly.type
_entity_poly.pdbx_seq_one_letter_code
_entity_poly.pdbx_strand_id
1 'polypeptide(L)'
;MAVLRKTEKPVLTVHFGDTHIGSTTALCPPIVRLDDGGEYRASREQRWFWDCWLRFWDDVSVLKRKYRARVVAIDGGDQREGDHHQTTGIWFVSSTDQDRAVVESR
;
A
#
# COMPACT_ATOMS: atom_id res chain seq x y z
N MET A 1 -46.73 15.03 1.92
CA MET A 1 -45.44 15.42 1.30
C MET A 1 -44.35 14.54 1.88
N ALA A 2 -43.95 13.47 1.19
CA ALA A 2 -42.88 12.59 1.65
C ALA A 2 -41.53 13.22 1.34
N VAL A 3 -40.75 13.53 2.37
CA VAL A 3 -39.34 13.91 2.21
C VAL A 3 -38.61 12.65 1.75
N LEU A 4 -38.24 12.58 0.47
CA LEU A 4 -37.33 11.57 -0.05
C LEU A 4 -35.99 11.75 0.67
N ARG A 5 -35.71 10.91 1.68
CA ARG A 5 -34.35 10.80 2.23
C ARG A 5 -33.45 10.37 1.09
N LYS A 6 -32.50 11.22 0.72
CA LYS A 6 -31.41 10.88 -0.19
C LYS A 6 -30.70 9.68 0.45
N THR A 7 -30.84 8.50 -0.13
CA THR A 7 -30.15 7.30 0.37
C THR A 7 -28.66 7.56 0.24
N GLU A 8 -27.97 7.71 1.37
CA GLU A 8 -26.52 7.93 1.36
C GLU A 8 -25.83 6.77 0.64
N LYS A 9 -24.78 7.08 -0.12
CA LYS A 9 -24.00 6.03 -0.80
C LYS A 9 -23.39 5.10 0.27
N PRO A 10 -23.48 3.77 0.11
CA PRO A 10 -22.79 2.85 0.99
C PRO A 10 -21.30 3.19 1.10
N VAL A 11 -20.71 2.90 2.26
CA VAL A 11 -19.26 3.05 2.48
C VAL A 11 -18.64 1.66 2.48
N LEU A 12 -17.60 1.48 1.65
CA LEU A 12 -16.73 0.31 1.66
C LEU A 12 -15.47 0.67 2.44
N THR A 13 -15.29 0.10 3.62
CA THR A 13 -14.04 0.22 4.39
C THR A 13 -13.08 -0.88 3.95
N VAL A 14 -11.83 -0.50 3.72
CA VAL A 14 -10.76 -1.38 3.25
C VAL A 14 -9.64 -1.28 4.27
N HIS A 15 -9.25 -2.41 4.86
CA HIS A 15 -8.26 -2.45 5.92
C HIS A 15 -7.01 -3.17 5.44
N PHE A 16 -5.85 -2.56 5.68
CA PHE A 16 -4.53 -3.15 5.44
C PHE A 16 -3.53 -2.58 6.44
N GLY A 17 -2.37 -3.19 6.56
CA GLY A 17 -1.29 -2.80 7.48
C GLY A 17 -0.08 -3.69 7.25
N ASP A 18 0.97 -3.49 8.04
CA ASP A 18 2.16 -4.35 8.07
C ASP A 18 2.77 -4.53 6.66
N THR A 19 2.81 -3.45 5.88
CA THR A 19 3.38 -3.52 4.52
C THR A 19 4.91 -3.59 4.54
N HIS A 20 5.54 -3.15 5.64
CA HIS A 20 6.99 -3.26 5.87
C HIS A 20 7.84 -2.75 4.68
N ILE A 21 7.36 -1.71 4.00
CA ILE A 21 8.01 -1.13 2.82
C ILE A 21 9.36 -0.58 3.27
N GLY A 22 10.43 -1.01 2.60
CA GLY A 22 11.82 -0.83 3.07
C GLY A 22 12.53 -2.14 3.40
N SER A 23 11.78 -3.22 3.64
CA SER A 23 12.32 -4.58 3.80
C SER A 23 12.56 -5.28 2.47
N THR A 24 13.65 -6.05 2.38
CA THR A 24 14.03 -6.89 1.22
C THR A 24 13.07 -8.06 0.99
N THR A 25 12.20 -8.36 1.96
CA THR A 25 11.26 -9.48 1.94
C THR A 25 9.79 -9.07 2.07
N ALA A 26 9.48 -7.77 2.01
CA ALA A 26 8.11 -7.26 2.16
C ALA A 26 7.56 -6.60 0.88
N LEU A 27 6.44 -5.89 0.98
CA LEU A 27 5.85 -5.20 -0.16
C LEU A 27 6.84 -4.18 -0.74
N CYS A 28 7.02 -4.22 -2.06
CA CYS A 28 7.89 -3.27 -2.76
C CYS A 28 7.39 -3.05 -4.19
N PRO A 29 7.28 -1.79 -4.65
CA PRO A 29 7.10 -1.50 -6.08
C PRO A 29 8.21 -2.15 -6.92
N PRO A 30 7.96 -2.47 -8.21
CA PRO A 30 8.93 -3.14 -9.06
C PRO A 30 10.28 -2.42 -9.17
N ILE A 31 10.24 -1.09 -9.15
CA ILE A 31 11.41 -0.21 -9.16
C ILE A 31 11.12 0.93 -8.18
N VAL A 32 12.04 1.20 -7.26
CA VAL A 32 12.02 2.39 -6.40
C VAL A 32 13.24 3.25 -6.72
N ARG A 33 13.02 4.55 -6.94
CA ARG A 33 14.11 5.52 -7.12
C ARG A 33 14.58 6.02 -5.76
N LEU A 34 15.88 5.98 -5.54
CA LEU A 34 16.53 6.37 -4.29
C LEU A 34 17.02 7.83 -4.38
N ASP A 35 17.14 8.49 -3.23
CA ASP A 35 17.59 9.89 -3.13
C ASP A 35 19.03 10.11 -3.65
N ASP A 36 19.87 9.08 -3.66
CA ASP A 36 21.24 9.12 -4.21
C ASP A 36 21.29 9.01 -5.75
N GLY A 37 20.12 8.94 -6.40
CA GLY A 37 19.98 8.74 -7.84
C GLY A 37 20.02 7.28 -8.27
N GLY A 38 20.16 6.34 -7.33
CA GLY A 38 20.09 4.91 -7.56
C GLY A 38 18.67 4.39 -7.79
N GLU A 39 18.60 3.10 -8.12
CA GLU A 39 17.33 2.37 -8.21
C GLU A 39 17.43 1.07 -7.41
N TYR A 40 16.42 0.81 -6.58
CA TYR A 40 16.17 -0.52 -6.02
C TYR A 40 15.20 -1.28 -6.93
N ARG A 41 15.52 -2.55 -7.21
CA ARG A 41 14.68 -3.44 -8.03
C ARG A 41 14.16 -4.56 -7.16
N ALA A 42 12.83 -4.69 -7.12
CA ALA A 42 12.17 -5.72 -6.34
C ALA A 42 12.68 -7.13 -6.68
N SER A 43 12.83 -7.98 -5.67
CA SER A 43 13.10 -9.41 -5.84
C SER A 43 11.89 -10.14 -6.48
N ARG A 44 12.03 -11.44 -6.74
CA ARG A 44 10.91 -12.25 -7.26
C ARG A 44 9.77 -12.31 -6.26
N GLU A 45 10.11 -12.49 -4.99
CA GLU A 45 9.17 -12.61 -3.87
C GLU A 45 8.48 -11.26 -3.61
N GLN A 46 9.23 -10.16 -3.65
CA GLN A 46 8.65 -8.81 -3.56
C GLN A 46 7.70 -8.49 -4.73
N ARG A 47 8.03 -8.91 -5.96
CA ARG A 47 7.11 -8.81 -7.11
C ARG A 47 5.83 -9.62 -6.91
N TRP A 48 5.91 -10.79 -6.28
CA TRP A 48 4.72 -11.56 -5.94
C TRP A 48 3.83 -10.82 -4.93
N PHE A 49 4.42 -10.24 -3.88
CA PHE A 49 3.67 -9.38 -2.94
C PHE A 49 3.04 -8.18 -3.66
N TRP A 50 3.77 -7.56 -4.58
CA TRP A 50 3.25 -6.47 -5.41
C TRP A 50 2.06 -6.90 -6.28
N ASP A 51 2.12 -8.07 -6.91
CA ASP A 51 1.00 -8.59 -7.71
C ASP A 51 -0.23 -8.88 -6.83
N CYS A 52 -0.02 -9.43 -5.62
CA CYS A 52 -1.10 -9.61 -4.64
C CYS A 52 -1.72 -8.27 -4.23
N TRP A 53 -0.88 -7.25 -4.00
CA TRP A 53 -1.31 -5.90 -3.66
C TRP A 53 -2.15 -5.25 -4.77
N LEU A 54 -1.74 -5.39 -6.03
CA LEU A 54 -2.52 -4.91 -7.18
C LEU A 54 -3.87 -5.62 -7.30
N ARG A 55 -3.90 -6.94 -7.11
CA ARG A 55 -5.16 -7.72 -7.14
C ARG A 55 -6.12 -7.29 -6.04
N PHE A 56 -5.61 -7.06 -4.84
CA PHE A 56 -6.40 -6.54 -3.72
C PHE A 56 -7.11 -5.23 -4.09
N TRP A 57 -6.41 -4.27 -4.72
CA TRP A 57 -7.02 -3.02 -5.14
C TRP A 57 -7.97 -3.16 -6.35
N ASP A 58 -7.75 -4.14 -7.23
CA ASP A 58 -8.70 -4.47 -8.28
C ASP A 58 -10.02 -5.00 -7.69
N ASP A 59 -9.96 -5.90 -6.70
CA ASP A 59 -11.13 -6.42 -6.00
C ASP A 59 -11.91 -5.28 -5.30
N VAL A 60 -11.20 -4.38 -4.63
CA VAL A 60 -11.80 -3.16 -4.04
C VAL A 60 -12.49 -2.32 -5.12
N SER A 61 -11.87 -2.16 -6.29
CA SER A 61 -12.41 -1.40 -7.42
C SER A 61 -13.66 -2.05 -8.02
N VAL A 62 -13.71 -3.38 -8.08
CA VAL A 62 -14.89 -4.15 -8.47
C VAL A 62 -16.03 -3.93 -7.47
N LEU A 63 -15.77 -4.05 -6.16
CA LEU A 63 -16.76 -3.85 -5.11
C LEU A 63 -17.30 -2.41 -5.07
N LYS A 64 -16.40 -1.42 -5.18
CA LYS A 64 -16.75 0.00 -5.30
C LYS A 64 -17.76 0.24 -6.42
N ARG A 65 -17.50 -0.31 -7.62
CA ARG A 65 -18.39 -0.17 -8.78
C ARG A 65 -19.71 -0.90 -8.56
N LYS A 66 -19.67 -2.15 -8.08
CA LYS A 66 -20.85 -2.99 -7.83
C LYS A 66 -21.86 -2.31 -6.89
N TYR A 67 -21.37 -1.72 -5.80
CA TYR A 67 -22.22 -1.12 -4.77
C TYR A 67 -22.36 0.40 -4.88
N ARG A 68 -21.75 1.03 -5.89
CA ARG A 68 -21.65 2.49 -6.03
C ARG A 68 -21.16 3.17 -4.73
N ALA A 69 -20.23 2.49 -4.06
CA ALA A 69 -19.80 2.84 -2.72
C ALA A 69 -18.72 3.93 -2.71
N ARG A 70 -18.64 4.67 -1.60
CA ARG A 70 -17.47 5.48 -1.26
C ARG A 70 -16.45 4.57 -0.59
N VAL A 71 -15.21 4.57 -1.06
CA VAL A 71 -14.13 3.77 -0.45
C VAL A 71 -13.43 4.58 0.63
N VAL A 72 -13.18 3.94 1.78
CA VAL A 72 -12.32 4.45 2.85
C VAL A 72 -11.25 3.42 3.13
N ALA A 73 -10.01 3.75 2.77
CA ALA A 73 -8.84 2.98 3.11
C ALA A 73 -8.40 3.29 4.54
N ILE A 74 -8.20 2.25 5.34
CA ILE A 74 -7.78 2.32 6.74
C ILE A 74 -6.49 1.52 6.86
N ASP A 75 -5.44 2.24 7.20
CA ASP A 75 -4.11 1.68 7.41
C ASP A 75 -3.91 1.39 8.90
N GLY A 76 -3.54 0.15 9.22
CA GLY A 76 -3.35 -0.36 10.57
C GLY A 76 -2.01 0.00 11.22
N GLY A 77 -1.04 0.51 10.45
CA GLY A 77 0.33 0.77 10.92
C GLY A 77 1.37 -0.10 10.24
N ASP A 78 2.63 0.07 10.66
CA ASP A 78 3.82 -0.66 10.18
C ASP A 78 3.97 -0.66 8.65
N GLN A 79 3.66 0.50 8.06
CA GLN A 79 3.84 0.73 6.63
C GLN A 79 5.30 0.64 6.20
N ARG A 80 6.20 1.13 7.07
CA ARG A 80 7.64 1.20 6.85
C ARG A 80 8.36 0.19 7.73
N GLU A 81 9.40 -0.43 7.21
CA GLU A 81 10.27 -1.30 8.00
C GLU A 81 11.05 -0.51 9.06
N GLY A 82 11.55 0.68 8.69
CA GLY A 82 12.46 1.47 9.52
C GLY A 82 13.80 0.77 9.78
N ASP A 83 14.63 1.37 10.64
CA ASP A 83 15.87 0.76 11.14
C ASP A 83 15.76 0.60 12.66
N HIS A 84 14.95 -0.37 13.07
CA HIS A 84 14.61 -0.58 14.49
C HIS A 84 15.23 -1.85 15.09
N HIS A 85 16.02 -2.61 14.32
CA HIS A 85 16.63 -3.86 14.77
C HIS A 85 18.09 -4.10 14.31
N GLN A 86 18.80 -3.08 13.78
CA GLN A 86 20.11 -3.28 13.12
C GLN A 86 20.07 -4.42 12.08
N THR A 87 18.91 -4.57 11.42
CA THR A 87 18.63 -5.68 10.51
C THR A 87 19.40 -5.49 9.22
N THR A 88 20.03 -6.54 8.70
CA THR A 88 20.64 -6.53 7.36
C THR A 88 19.60 -6.70 6.25
N GLY A 89 18.33 -6.86 6.61
CA GLY A 89 17.22 -7.15 5.70
C GLY A 89 16.51 -5.91 5.13
N ILE A 90 17.04 -4.71 5.31
CA ILE A 90 16.52 -3.47 4.71
C ILE A 90 17.26 -3.17 3.42
N TRP A 91 16.53 -2.79 2.37
CA TRP A 91 17.18 -2.40 1.11
C TRP A 91 17.71 -0.97 1.14
N PHE A 92 17.26 -0.14 2.09
CA PHE A 92 17.86 1.16 2.37
C PHE A 92 17.35 1.76 3.71
N VAL A 93 18.20 2.57 4.36
CA VAL A 93 18.02 3.04 5.76
C VAL A 93 17.21 4.34 5.87
N SER A 94 17.18 5.20 4.84
CA SER A 94 16.58 6.52 5.04
C SER A 94 15.06 6.44 5.16
N SER A 95 14.51 7.19 6.11
CA SER A 95 13.06 7.22 6.33
C SER A 95 12.32 7.89 5.17
N THR A 96 13.00 8.71 4.37
CA THR A 96 12.41 9.54 3.31
C THR A 96 12.09 8.74 2.05
N ASP A 97 12.98 7.89 1.54
CA ASP A 97 12.61 7.03 0.39
C ASP A 97 11.64 5.91 0.80
N GLN A 98 11.67 5.46 2.07
CA GLN A 98 10.66 4.53 2.56
C GLN A 98 9.28 5.20 2.55
N ASP A 99 9.20 6.48 2.94
CA ASP A 99 7.99 7.29 2.84
C ASP A 99 7.47 7.42 1.41
N ARG A 100 8.36 7.72 0.45
CA ARG A 100 7.96 7.85 -0.96
C ARG A 100 7.46 6.53 -1.52
N ALA A 101 8.15 5.43 -1.22
CA ALA A 101 7.73 4.10 -1.66
C ALA A 101 6.36 3.70 -1.07
N VAL A 102 6.07 4.08 0.18
CA VAL A 102 4.73 3.92 0.79
C VAL A 102 3.68 4.69 0.01
N VAL A 103 3.95 5.93 -0.39
CA VAL A 103 3.02 6.74 -1.19
C VAL A 103 2.82 6.16 -2.58
N GLU A 104 3.88 5.72 -3.25
CA GLU A 104 3.82 5.08 -4.57
C GLU A 104 3.07 3.73 -4.56
N SER A 105 2.95 3.13 -3.39
CA SER A 105 2.20 1.89 -3.19
C SER A 105 0.70 2.13 -2.93
N ARG A 106 0.20 3.36 -2.93
CA ARG A 106 -1.24 3.69 -2.78
C ARG A 106 -1.91 3.93 -4.13
#